data_AF-A0A1M6LJ92-F1
#
_entry.id   AF-A0A1M6LJ92-F1
#
_cell.length_a   1.000
_cell.length_b   1.000
_cell.length_c   1.000
_cell.angle_alpha   90.00
_cell.angle_beta   90.00
_cell.angle_gamma   90.00
#
_symmetry.space_group_name_H-M   'P 1'
#
loop_
_entity.id
_entity.type
_entity.pdbx_description
1 polymer ?
#
loop_
_entity_poly.entity_id
_entity_poly.type
_entity_poly.pdbx_seq_one_letter_code
_entity_poly.pdbx_strand_id
1 'polypeptide(L)'
;MKDAFEKRRYVPANFRGRVSADRNDPGYENHKNLMAGGYKIVVFLNGVEQKYCVSADPEEGSVCRNRTVNGSPVFHYGIAQTEIVKGEVTVRLERTSP
;
A
#
# COMPACT_ATOMS: atom_id res chain seq x y z
N MET A 1 -17.02 15.50 -20.54
CA MET A 1 -16.57 16.41 -19.47
C MET A 1 -16.98 15.76 -18.14
N LYS A 2 -16.04 15.30 -17.30
CA LYS A 2 -16.41 14.68 -16.01
C LYS A 2 -16.83 15.78 -15.02
N ASP A 3 -18.03 15.64 -14.47
CA ASP A 3 -18.69 16.60 -13.58
C ASP A 3 -17.87 16.83 -12.30
N ALA A 4 -17.82 18.08 -11.83
CA ALA A 4 -17.22 18.46 -10.54
C ALA A 4 -17.82 17.70 -9.34
N PHE A 5 -19.05 17.18 -9.48
CA PHE A 5 -19.67 16.29 -8.51
C PHE A 5 -19.03 14.89 -8.46
N GLU A 6 -18.58 14.32 -9.59
CA GLU A 6 -17.88 13.02 -9.58
C GLU A 6 -16.52 13.13 -8.89
N LYS A 7 -15.81 14.26 -9.04
CA LYS A 7 -14.52 14.51 -8.36
C LYS A 7 -14.65 14.53 -6.82
N ARG A 8 -15.80 14.93 -6.27
CA ARG A 8 -16.04 14.97 -4.81
C ARG A 8 -16.37 13.61 -4.20
N ARG A 9 -16.72 12.60 -5.00
CA ARG A 9 -16.96 11.22 -4.55
C ARG A 9 -15.68 10.38 -4.40
N TYR A 10 -14.55 10.87 -4.92
CA TYR A 10 -13.22 10.25 -4.78
C TYR A 10 -12.48 10.76 -3.54
N VAL A 11 -13.16 10.88 -2.40
CA VAL A 11 -12.41 11.00 -1.13
C VAL A 11 -11.74 9.63 -0.93
N PRO A 12 -10.40 9.53 -0.96
CA PRO A 12 -9.73 8.25 -0.72
C PRO A 12 -10.12 7.78 0.68
N ALA A 13 -10.75 6.61 0.78
CA ALA A 13 -11.05 6.05 2.09
C ALA A 13 -9.72 5.62 2.73
N ASN A 14 -9.41 6.16 3.91
CA ASN A 14 -8.24 5.73 4.66
C ASN A 14 -8.57 4.40 5.36
N PHE A 15 -7.82 3.35 5.04
CA PHE A 15 -7.91 2.07 5.72
C PHE A 15 -6.96 2.05 6.92
N ARG A 16 -7.42 1.56 8.07
CA ARG A 16 -6.64 1.52 9.31
C ARG A 16 -5.98 0.17 9.56
N GLY A 17 -6.47 -0.90 8.95
CA GLY A 17 -5.91 -2.23 9.15
C GLY A 17 -4.59 -2.45 8.41
N ARG A 18 -3.84 -3.45 8.87
CA ARG A 18 -2.67 -3.98 8.17
C ARG A 18 -3.06 -4.55 6.81
N VAL A 19 -2.25 -4.28 5.80
CA VAL A 19 -2.37 -4.86 4.45
C VAL A 19 -1.05 -5.49 4.05
N SER A 20 -1.10 -6.66 3.41
CA SER A 20 0.10 -7.37 2.95
C SER A 20 -0.16 -8.15 1.67
N ALA A 21 0.83 -8.20 0.77
CA ALA A 21 0.82 -9.08 -0.39
C ALA A 21 1.35 -10.50 -0.06
N ASP A 22 1.94 -10.72 1.12
CA ASP A 22 2.45 -12.01 1.59
C ASP A 22 1.34 -12.83 2.25
N ARG A 23 1.08 -14.05 1.75
CA ARG A 23 0.05 -14.99 2.23
C ARG A 23 0.19 -15.40 3.69
N ASN A 24 1.40 -15.34 4.23
CA ASN A 24 1.67 -15.72 5.61
C ASN A 24 1.51 -14.55 6.60
N ASP A 25 1.30 -13.33 6.11
CA ASP A 25 1.11 -12.15 6.93
C ASP A 25 -0.38 -11.93 7.24
N PRO A 26 -0.76 -11.55 8.48
CA PRO A 26 -2.16 -11.30 8.85
C PRO A 26 -2.86 -10.26 7.98
N GLY A 27 -2.12 -9.31 7.38
CA GLY A 27 -2.65 -8.31 6.47
C GLY A 27 -3.08 -8.85 5.10
N TYR A 28 -2.83 -10.13 4.78
CA TYR A 28 -3.16 -10.72 3.49
C TYR A 28 -4.66 -10.80 3.22
N GLU A 29 -5.46 -11.22 4.21
CA GLU A 29 -6.91 -11.32 4.02
C GLU A 29 -7.54 -9.93 3.84
N ASN A 30 -7.04 -8.91 4.53
CA ASN A 30 -7.44 -7.53 4.27
C ASN A 30 -7.12 -7.11 2.83
N HIS A 31 -5.89 -7.34 2.38
CA HIS A 31 -5.47 -7.03 1.01
C HIS A 31 -6.38 -7.72 -0.02
N LYS A 32 -6.60 -9.03 0.14
CA LYS A 32 -7.48 -9.83 -0.74
C LYS A 32 -8.92 -9.32 -0.76
N ASN A 33 -9.51 -9.04 0.40
CA ASN A 33 -10.89 -8.54 0.50
C ASN A 33 -11.05 -7.16 -0.14
N LEU A 34 -10.07 -6.27 0.05
CA LEU A 34 -10.06 -4.93 -0.54
C LEU A 34 -9.94 -5.00 -2.07
N MET A 35 -9.04 -5.84 -2.58
CA MET A 35 -8.89 -6.06 -4.03
C MET A 35 -10.17 -6.67 -4.64
N ALA A 36 -10.78 -7.66 -3.98
CA ALA A 36 -12.06 -8.24 -4.40
C ALA A 36 -13.21 -7.23 -4.36
N GLY A 37 -13.13 -6.22 -3.49
CA GLY A 37 -14.06 -5.09 -3.41
C GLY A 37 -13.86 -4.00 -4.48
N GLY A 38 -12.91 -4.19 -5.41
CA GLY A 38 -12.61 -3.22 -6.47
C GLY A 38 -11.83 -1.99 -5.98
N TYR A 39 -11.05 -2.16 -4.91
CA TYR A 39 -10.15 -1.11 -4.43
C TYR A 39 -8.72 -1.37 -4.89
N LYS A 40 -8.07 -0.32 -5.39
CA LYS A 40 -6.61 -0.22 -5.46
C LYS A 40 -6.10 0.31 -4.12
N ILE A 41 -5.11 -0.38 -3.58
CA ILE A 41 -4.49 -0.04 -2.29
C ILE A 41 -3.23 0.79 -2.57
N VAL A 42 -3.15 2.00 -2.02
CA VAL A 42 -2.01 2.90 -2.17
C VAL A 42 -1.44 3.24 -0.79
N VAL A 43 -0.17 2.94 -0.59
CA VAL A 43 0.51 3.11 0.71
C VAL A 43 1.40 4.34 0.69
N PHE A 44 1.32 5.14 1.75
CA PHE A 44 2.19 6.28 1.99
C PHE A 44 2.95 6.09 3.30
N LEU A 45 4.23 6.48 3.30
CA LEU A 45 5.08 6.58 4.49
C LEU A 45 5.57 8.02 4.59
N ASN A 46 5.26 8.71 5.70
CA ASN A 46 5.54 10.13 5.92
C ASN A 46 5.08 11.00 4.72
N GLY A 47 3.89 10.71 4.18
CA GLY A 47 3.31 11.40 3.03
C GLY A 47 3.88 11.03 1.66
N VAL A 48 4.90 10.16 1.58
CA VAL A 48 5.50 9.71 0.32
C VAL A 48 4.96 8.35 -0.10
N GLU A 49 4.47 8.24 -1.34
CA GLU A 49 3.93 6.99 -1.89
C GLU A 49 5.00 5.89 -1.98
N GLN A 50 4.64 4.68 -1.55
CA GLN A 50 5.52 3.51 -1.48
C GLN A 50 5.18 2.50 -2.60
N LYS A 51 5.78 2.67 -3.78
CA LYS A 51 5.49 1.83 -4.97
C LYS A 51 5.90 0.36 -4.85
N TYR A 52 6.91 0.06 -4.04
CA TYR A 52 7.43 -1.29 -3.83
C TYR A 52 7.09 -1.84 -2.44
N CYS A 53 5.94 -1.43 -1.90
CA CYS A 53 5.43 -1.90 -0.62
C CYS A 53 5.02 -3.37 -0.71
N VAL A 54 5.48 -4.18 0.25
CA VAL A 54 5.07 -5.57 0.43
C VAL A 54 3.99 -5.67 1.49
N SER A 55 4.17 -4.97 2.61
CA SER A 55 3.15 -4.84 3.67
C SER A 55 3.20 -3.47 4.34
N ALA A 56 2.05 -3.04 4.86
CA ALA A 56 1.91 -1.77 5.56
C ALA A 56 0.99 -1.94 6.75
N ASP A 57 1.40 -1.36 7.88
CA ASP A 57 0.69 -1.39 9.14
C ASP A 57 0.54 0.05 9.67
N PRO A 58 -0.64 0.67 9.48
CA PRO A 58 -0.92 2.01 10.01
C PRO A 58 -0.87 2.11 11.53
N GLU A 59 -1.19 1.03 12.25
CA GLU A 59 -1.24 1.02 13.72
C GLU A 59 0.17 0.89 14.32
N GLU A 60 1.00 0.01 13.76
CA GLU A 60 2.41 -0.12 14.17
C GLU A 60 3.34 0.95 13.56
N GLY A 61 2.82 1.75 12.61
CA GLY A 61 3.59 2.75 11.88
C GLY A 61 4.75 2.16 11.08
N SER A 62 4.53 1.01 10.42
CA SER A 62 5.57 0.32 9.63
C SER A 62 5.17 0.05 8.19
N VAL A 63 6.16 0.11 7.30
CA VAL A 63 6.09 -0.43 5.93
C VAL A 63 7.23 -1.41 5.73
N CYS A 64 6.91 -2.63 5.28
CA CYS A 64 7.88 -3.53 4.67
C CYS A 64 7.90 -3.28 3.16
N ARG A 65 9.07 -3.01 2.58
CA ARG A 65 9.22 -2.71 1.15
C ARG A 65 10.46 -3.36 0.57
N ASN A 66 10.51 -3.52 -0.74
CA ASN A 66 11.75 -3.88 -1.41
C ASN A 66 12.77 -2.74 -1.23
N ARG A 67 13.96 -3.09 -0.76
CA ARG A 67 15.09 -2.18 -0.66
C ARG A 67 15.46 -1.71 -2.05
N THR A 68 15.67 -0.40 -2.20
CA THR A 68 16.11 0.20 -3.47
C THR A 68 17.41 0.96 -3.29
N VAL A 69 18.25 0.96 -4.33
CA VAL A 69 19.46 1.78 -4.44
C VAL A 69 19.37 2.49 -5.80
N ASN A 70 19.49 3.82 -5.81
CA ASN A 70 19.30 4.66 -7.00
C ASN A 70 17.98 4.39 -7.75
N GLY A 71 16.91 4.08 -7.01
CA GLY A 71 15.58 3.80 -7.56
C GLY A 71 15.38 2.39 -8.13
N SER A 72 16.40 1.52 -8.08
CA SER A 72 16.30 0.14 -8.54
C SER A 72 16.27 -0.84 -7.35
N PRO A 73 15.45 -1.91 -7.40
CA PRO A 73 15.42 -2.92 -6.34
C PRO A 73 16.76 -3.66 -6.20
N VAL A 74 17.14 -3.97 -4.96
CA VAL A 74 18.35 -4.74 -4.64
C VAL A 74 18.01 -6.22 -4.56
N PHE A 75 18.82 -7.06 -5.21
CA PHE A 75 18.68 -8.52 -5.19
C PHE A 75 19.94 -9.17 -4.61
N HIS A 76 19.78 -10.26 -3.87
CA HIS A 76 20.86 -11.12 -3.40
C HIS A 76 20.54 -12.56 -3.78
N TYR A 77 21.42 -13.20 -4.58
CA TYR A 77 21.17 -14.51 -5.19
C TYR A 77 19.80 -14.63 -5.90
N GLY A 78 19.37 -13.56 -6.58
CA GLY A 78 18.09 -13.51 -7.29
C GLY A 78 16.86 -13.22 -6.41
N ILE A 79 17.04 -13.07 -5.10
CA ILE A 79 15.96 -12.78 -4.15
C ILE A 79 15.95 -11.27 -3.84
N ALA A 80 14.79 -10.63 -4.04
CA ALA A 80 14.61 -9.22 -3.71
C ALA A 80 14.81 -9.01 -2.20
N GLN A 81 15.67 -8.06 -1.85
CA GLN A 81 15.91 -7.70 -0.45
C GLN A 81 14.80 -6.79 0.03
N THR A 82 14.28 -7.04 1.23
CA THR A 82 13.27 -6.21 1.88
C THR A 82 13.84 -5.47 3.08
N GLU A 83 13.20 -4.36 3.45
CA GLU A 83 13.49 -3.61 4.66
C GLU A 83 12.18 -3.18 5.34
N ILE A 84 12.21 -3.05 6.67
CA ILE A 84 11.12 -2.45 7.44
C ILE A 84 11.52 -1.02 7.80
N VAL A 85 10.66 -0.07 7.44
CA VAL A 85 10.85 1.34 7.74
C VAL A 85 9.69 1.83 8.60
N LYS A 86 10.00 2.61 9.64
CA LYS A 86 9.02 3.17 10.57
C LYS A 86 8.69 4.63 10.24
N GLY A 87 7.46 5.04 10.52
CA GLY A 87 6.97 6.41 10.33
C GLY A 87 5.44 6.49 10.33
N GLU A 88 4.92 7.65 9.94
CA GLU A 88 3.48 7.82 9.74
C GLU A 88 3.04 7.05 8.50
N VAL A 89 2.22 6.02 8.69
CA VAL A 89 1.73 5.16 7.60
C VAL A 89 0.27 5.47 7.31
N THR A 90 -0.03 5.73 6.04
CA THR A 90 -1.39 5.92 5.54
C THR A 90 -1.67 4.94 4.41
N VAL A 91 -2.74 4.16 4.53
CA VAL A 91 -3.24 3.30 3.45
C VAL A 91 -4.48 3.95 2.86
N ARG A 92 -4.42 4.36 1.60
CA ARG A 92 -5.53 4.95 0.85
C ARG A 92 -6.14 3.92 -0.08
N LEU A 93 -7.46 3.87 -0.09
CA LEU A 93 -8.23 3.06 -1.02
C LEU A 93 -8.73 3.95 -2.17
N GLU A 94 -8.30 3.63 -3.37
CA GLU A 94 -8.79 4.24 -4.60
C GLU A 94 -9.74 3.26 -5.28
N ARG A 95 -10.96 3.70 -5.62
CA ARG A 95 -11.84 2.84 -6.44
C ARG A 95 -11.23 2.70 -7.82
N THR A 96 -10.97 1.47 -8.24
CA THR A 96 -10.87 1.16 -9.67
C THR A 96 -12.28 1.29 -10.21
N SER A 97 -12.51 2.20 -11.16
CA SER A 97 -13.83 2.59 -11.71
C SER A 97 -14.83 1.42 -11.86
N PRO A 98 -16.15 1.68 -11.73
CA PRO A 98 -17.21 0.67 -11.66
C PRO A 98 -17.33 -0.22 -12.90
#